data_AF-A0A972A314-F1
#
_entry.id   AF-A0A972A314-F1
#
_cell.length_a   1.000
_cell.length_b   1.000
_cell.length_c   1.000
_cell.angle_alpha   90.00
_cell.angle_beta   90.00
_cell.angle_gamma   90.00
#
_symmetry.space_group_name_H-M   'P 1'
#
loop_
_entity.id
_entity.type
_entity.pdbx_description
1 polymer ?
#
loop_
_entity_poly.entity_id
_entity_poly.type
_entity_poly.pdbx_seq_one_letter_code
_entity_poly.pdbx_strand_id
1 'polypeptide(L)'
;SPFFNDNRPFLTHNVDILSNINLRKLYEEIIQNQTKKQSHPPLATLVCSARKTSRYLLFDNENYLRGWINESTGEVKSPLSNFNPRHYRKLAFAGIQILDPAIFRYMTTFPDRFSIIDFYLTICDKEIVTSYIPNNLRMIDVGKKNSLSEATQFLNRLS
;
A
#
# COMPACT_ATOMS: atom_id res chain seq x y z
N SER A 1 -13.72 4.36 21.52
CA SER A 1 -13.24 3.05 21.06
C SER A 1 -11.77 2.93 21.44
N PRO A 2 -11.29 1.83 22.05
CA PRO A 2 -9.90 1.72 22.53
C PRO A 2 -8.96 1.04 21.51
N PHE A 3 -9.21 1.19 20.21
CA PHE A 3 -8.29 0.74 19.17
C PHE A 3 -7.44 1.93 18.69
N PHE A 4 -6.14 1.72 18.46
CA PHE A 4 -5.16 2.72 17.98
C PHE A 4 -4.84 3.87 18.95
N ASN A 5 -5.08 3.67 20.24
CA ASN A 5 -4.86 4.65 21.32
C ASN A 5 -3.47 4.55 21.97
N ASP A 6 -2.64 3.58 21.58
CA ASP A 6 -1.26 3.44 22.03
C ASP A 6 -0.25 4.19 21.14
N ASN A 7 -0.75 4.94 20.13
CA ASN A 7 0.03 5.66 19.12
C ASN A 7 1.02 4.79 18.35
N ARG A 8 0.82 3.46 18.35
CA ARG A 8 1.67 2.55 17.57
C ARG A 8 1.09 2.38 16.16
N PRO A 9 1.95 2.20 15.15
CA PRO A 9 1.51 1.81 13.84
C PRO A 9 0.65 0.55 13.90
N PHE A 10 -0.26 0.39 12.95
CA PHE A 10 -1.15 -0.76 12.90
C PHE A 10 -1.19 -1.36 11.50
N LEU A 11 -1.39 -2.67 11.44
CA LEU A 11 -1.53 -3.42 10.20
C LEU A 11 -2.98 -3.33 9.71
N THR A 12 -3.15 -2.98 8.44
CA THR A 12 -4.40 -3.17 7.70
C THR A 12 -4.16 -4.15 6.56
N HIS A 13 -5.07 -5.11 6.43
CA HIS A 13 -4.98 -6.18 5.46
C HIS A 13 -6.36 -6.44 4.86
N ASN A 14 -6.49 -6.28 3.55
CA ASN A 14 -7.72 -6.57 2.85
C ASN A 14 -8.11 -8.05 3.03
N VAL A 15 -9.36 -8.31 3.41
CA VAL A 15 -9.82 -9.66 3.79
C VAL A 15 -9.86 -10.65 2.61
N ASP A 16 -9.85 -10.13 1.39
CA ASP A 16 -9.86 -10.88 0.14
C ASP A 16 -8.44 -11.10 -0.43
N ILE A 17 -7.39 -10.80 0.32
CA ILE A 17 -6.01 -11.07 -0.09
C ILE A 17 -5.49 -12.33 0.61
N LEU A 18 -4.96 -13.28 -0.16
CA LEU A 18 -4.12 -14.36 0.38
C LEU A 18 -2.70 -14.16 -0.10
N SER A 19 -1.73 -14.26 0.81
CA SER A 19 -0.32 -14.06 0.47
C SER A 19 0.63 -14.88 1.33
N ASN A 20 1.87 -15.02 0.89
CA ASN A 20 2.94 -15.70 1.63
C ASN A 20 3.76 -14.76 2.54
N ILE A 21 3.31 -13.52 2.75
CA ILE A 21 4.08 -12.55 3.53
C ILE A 21 3.99 -12.89 5.03
N ASN A 22 5.13 -12.85 5.71
CA ASN A 22 5.14 -12.94 7.17
C ASN A 22 4.77 -11.56 7.76
N LEU A 23 3.52 -11.40 8.17
CA LEU A 23 2.98 -10.13 8.67
C LEU A 23 3.68 -9.64 9.95
N ARG A 24 4.10 -10.56 10.82
CA ARG A 24 4.86 -10.21 12.04
C ARG A 24 6.21 -9.61 11.66
N LYS A 25 6.97 -10.30 10.80
CA LYS A 25 8.27 -9.83 10.33
C LYS A 25 8.17 -8.50 9.58
N LEU A 26 7.16 -8.35 8.72
CA LEU A 26 6.84 -7.08 8.05
C LEU A 26 6.67 -5.94 9.07
N TYR A 27 5.83 -6.15 10.08
CA TYR A 27 5.56 -5.15 11.10
C TYR A 27 6.84 -4.80 11.89
N GLU A 28 7.56 -5.80 12.38
CA GLU A 28 8.81 -5.62 13.12
C GLU A 28 9.88 -4.88 12.31
N GLU A 29 10.08 -5.22 11.04
CA GLU A 29 11.03 -4.54 10.16
C GLU A 29 10.65 -3.06 9.96
N ILE A 30 9.37 -2.76 9.76
CA ILE A 30 8.90 -1.38 9.59
C ILE A 30 9.12 -0.58 10.87
N ILE A 31 8.74 -1.11 12.03
CA ILE A 31 8.97 -0.43 13.32
C ILE A 31 10.46 -0.20 13.56
N GLN A 32 11.31 -1.21 13.34
CA GLN A 32 12.76 -1.08 13.51
C GLN A 32 13.36 -0.01 12.58
N ASN A 33 12.90 0.07 11.34
CA ASN A 33 13.35 1.07 10.38
C ASN A 33 12.87 2.48 10.72
N GLN A 34 11.65 2.62 11.26
CA GLN A 34 11.12 3.89 11.75
C GLN A 34 11.95 4.44 12.92
N THR A 35 12.30 3.60 13.90
CA THR A 35 13.12 4.01 15.05
C THR A 35 14.53 4.48 14.64
N LYS A 36 15.07 3.96 13.53
CA LYS A 36 16.39 4.36 13.01
C LYS A 36 16.37 5.70 12.26
N LYS A 37 15.26 6.03 11.58
CA LYS A 37 15.10 7.27 10.81
C LYS A 37 14.59 8.36 11.74
N GLN A 38 15.51 9.10 12.38
CA GLN A 38 15.23 10.08 13.44
C GLN A 38 14.33 11.27 13.04
N SER A 39 13.95 11.41 11.77
CA SER A 39 13.38 12.66 11.25
C SER A 39 12.19 12.43 10.32
N HIS A 40 11.13 11.79 10.84
CA HIS A 40 9.79 11.65 10.24
C HIS A 40 9.50 10.23 9.72
N PRO A 41 8.83 9.38 10.51
CA PRO A 41 8.37 8.08 10.06
C PRO A 41 7.30 8.23 8.97
N PRO A 42 7.17 7.27 8.04
CA PRO A 42 6.08 7.25 7.06
C PRO A 42 4.72 7.16 7.75
N LEU A 43 3.77 7.98 7.29
CA LEU A 43 2.37 7.91 7.70
C LEU A 43 1.71 6.62 7.20
N ALA A 44 2.15 6.12 6.04
CA ALA A 44 1.72 4.84 5.49
C ALA A 44 2.87 4.13 4.79
N THR A 45 2.99 2.82 5.03
CA THR A 45 3.88 1.91 4.30
C THR A 45 3.05 0.86 3.57
N LEU A 46 3.06 0.93 2.23
CA LEU A 46 2.23 0.11 1.36
C LEU A 46 3.01 -1.10 0.86
N VAL A 47 2.53 -2.32 1.12
CA VAL A 47 3.14 -3.52 0.54
C VAL A 47 2.85 -3.53 -0.95
N CYS A 48 3.91 -3.61 -1.74
CA CYS A 48 3.89 -3.49 -3.18
C CYS A 48 4.73 -4.58 -3.84
N SER A 49 4.52 -4.80 -5.14
CA SER A 49 5.34 -5.73 -5.94
C SER A 49 5.43 -5.29 -7.40
N ALA A 50 6.41 -5.83 -8.12
CA ALA A 50 6.59 -5.60 -9.57
C ALA A 50 5.71 -6.50 -10.46
N ARG A 51 4.67 -7.14 -9.89
CA ARG A 51 3.77 -8.00 -10.69
C ARG A 51 3.00 -7.17 -11.73
N LYS A 52 2.65 -7.80 -12.84
CA LYS A 52 1.83 -7.17 -13.89
C LYS A 52 0.38 -7.00 -13.41
N THR A 53 -0.18 -5.83 -13.67
CA THR A 53 -1.58 -5.44 -13.41
C THR A 53 -1.95 -4.30 -14.38
N SER A 54 -3.21 -3.88 -14.41
CA SER A 54 -3.60 -2.65 -15.14
C SER A 54 -3.43 -1.39 -14.31
N ARG A 55 -3.46 -1.48 -12.97
CA ARG A 55 -3.44 -0.32 -12.07
C ARG A 55 -2.19 -0.32 -11.20
N TYR A 56 -1.41 0.75 -11.28
CA TYR A 56 -0.14 0.90 -10.57
C TYR A 56 -0.13 2.16 -9.71
N LEU A 57 0.55 2.05 -8.57
CA LEU A 57 1.06 3.20 -7.83
C LEU A 57 2.43 3.60 -8.40
N LEU A 58 2.70 4.90 -8.39
CA LEU A 58 3.88 5.52 -8.99
C LEU A 58 4.77 6.09 -7.88
N PHE A 59 5.99 5.58 -7.77
CA PHE A 59 6.93 5.94 -6.72
C PHE A 59 8.16 6.65 -7.28
N ASP A 60 8.67 7.66 -6.57
CA ASP A 60 9.95 8.31 -6.87
C ASP A 60 11.16 7.45 -6.43
N ASN A 61 12.37 7.99 -6.57
CA ASN A 61 13.61 7.28 -6.26
C ASN A 61 13.78 7.03 -4.75
N GLU A 62 13.12 7.85 -3.93
CA GLU A 62 13.04 7.80 -2.48
C GLU A 62 11.96 6.83 -2.00
N ASN A 63 11.24 6.19 -2.93
CA ASN A 63 10.09 5.31 -2.69
C ASN A 63 8.88 6.02 -2.09
N TYR A 64 8.70 7.31 -2.34
CA TYR A 64 7.50 8.03 -1.96
C TYR A 64 6.46 7.96 -3.07
N LEU A 65 5.21 7.76 -2.68
CA LEU A 65 4.08 7.74 -3.59
C LEU A 65 3.93 9.14 -4.20
N ARG A 66 3.87 9.21 -5.52
CA ARG A 66 3.69 10.48 -6.27
C ARG A 66 2.51 10.45 -7.22
N GLY A 67 1.94 9.28 -7.49
CA GLY A 67 0.77 9.18 -8.34
C GLY A 67 0.25 7.77 -8.50
N TRP A 68 -0.72 7.64 -9.40
CA TRP A 68 -1.36 6.40 -9.76
C TRP A 68 -1.69 6.43 -11.25
N ILE A 69 -1.68 5.25 -11.89
CA ILE A 69 -2.04 5.09 -13.30
C ILE A 69 -2.86 3.83 -13.50
N ASN A 70 -3.86 3.92 -14.38
CA ASN A 70 -4.53 2.77 -14.98
C ASN A 70 -4.12 2.65 -16.45
N GLU A 71 -3.24 1.70 -16.76
CA GLU A 71 -2.74 1.46 -18.11
C GLU A 71 -3.82 0.96 -19.07
N SER A 72 -4.91 0.34 -18.57
CA SER A 72 -5.98 -0.13 -19.45
C SER A 72 -6.88 0.99 -19.96
N THR A 73 -6.94 2.13 -19.26
CA THR A 73 -7.78 3.29 -19.63
C THR A 73 -6.96 4.52 -19.98
N GLY A 74 -5.67 4.56 -19.64
CA GLY A 74 -4.81 5.74 -19.75
C GLY A 74 -5.03 6.78 -18.65
N GLU A 75 -5.89 6.50 -17.65
CA GLU A 75 -6.16 7.43 -16.55
C GLU A 75 -4.93 7.58 -15.64
N VAL A 76 -4.58 8.82 -15.29
CA VAL A 76 -3.46 9.16 -14.42
C VAL A 76 -3.95 10.12 -13.35
N LYS A 77 -3.53 9.91 -12.10
CA LYS A 77 -3.84 10.77 -10.95
C LYS A 77 -2.56 11.11 -10.19
N SER A 78 -2.39 12.38 -9.83
CA SER A 78 -1.31 12.86 -8.98
C SER A 78 -1.68 14.24 -8.41
N PRO A 79 -1.30 14.56 -7.15
CA PRO A 79 -1.43 15.92 -6.62
C PRO A 79 -0.34 16.88 -7.15
N LEU A 80 0.68 16.39 -7.86
CA LEU A 80 1.84 17.18 -8.28
C LEU A 80 1.57 17.93 -9.59
N SER A 81 2.03 19.18 -9.66
CA SER A 81 2.04 19.95 -10.91
C SER A 81 3.03 19.36 -11.91
N ASN A 82 2.69 19.44 -13.21
CA ASN A 82 3.52 18.92 -14.32
C ASN A 82 3.92 17.44 -14.18
N PHE A 83 3.06 16.63 -13.57
CA PHE A 83 3.31 15.21 -13.34
C PHE A 83 3.46 14.41 -14.64
N ASN A 84 4.59 13.73 -14.81
CA ASN A 84 4.80 12.78 -15.89
C ASN A 84 4.99 11.36 -15.33
N PRO A 85 4.03 10.43 -15.54
CA PRO A 85 4.09 9.09 -14.97
C PRO A 85 5.29 8.25 -15.45
N ARG A 86 5.95 8.64 -16.56
CA ARG A 86 7.13 7.93 -17.09
C ARG A 86 8.38 8.06 -16.21
N HIS A 87 8.43 9.06 -15.34
CA HIS A 87 9.58 9.29 -14.45
C HIS A 87 9.51 8.51 -13.13
N TYR A 88 8.44 7.74 -12.93
CA TYR A 88 8.17 7.07 -11.68
C TYR A 88 8.12 5.56 -11.85
N ARG A 89 8.53 4.84 -10.81
CA ARG A 89 8.49 3.39 -10.79
C ARG A 89 7.07 2.90 -10.54
N LYS A 90 6.59 2.01 -11.40
CA LYS A 90 5.27 1.37 -11.30
C LYS A 90 5.33 0.17 -10.36
N LEU A 91 4.48 0.16 -9.34
CA LEU A 91 4.32 -0.98 -8.46
C LEU A 91 2.84 -1.30 -8.22
N ALA A 92 2.53 -2.59 -8.15
CA ALA A 92 1.20 -3.08 -7.84
C ALA A 92 1.00 -3.15 -6.33
N PHE A 93 -0.03 -2.46 -5.83
CA PHE A 93 -0.43 -2.52 -4.42
C PHE A 93 -0.95 -3.91 -4.04
N ALA A 94 -0.55 -4.42 -2.87
CA ALA A 94 -0.91 -5.75 -2.39
C ALA A 94 -2.17 -5.79 -1.52
N GLY A 95 -2.78 -4.65 -1.17
CA GLY A 95 -3.89 -4.64 -0.20
C GLY A 95 -3.43 -4.90 1.25
N ILE A 96 -2.13 -4.73 1.52
CA ILE A 96 -1.51 -4.91 2.84
C ILE A 96 -0.71 -3.64 3.13
N GLN A 97 -0.85 -3.09 4.33
CA GLN A 97 -0.26 -1.80 4.68
C GLN A 97 -0.06 -1.65 6.18
N ILE A 98 1.00 -0.94 6.59
CA ILE A 98 1.19 -0.46 7.95
C ILE A 98 0.91 1.03 7.97
N LEU A 99 0.03 1.47 8.88
CA LEU A 99 -0.42 2.85 8.99
C LEU A 99 -0.05 3.42 10.35
N ASP A 100 0.40 4.66 10.38
CA ASP A 100 0.56 5.42 11.62
C ASP A 100 -0.81 5.98 12.05
N PRO A 101 -1.20 5.94 13.35
CA PRO A 101 -2.47 6.47 13.83
C PRO A 101 -2.72 7.95 13.49
N ALA A 102 -1.67 8.75 13.28
CA ALA A 102 -1.82 10.13 12.83
C ALA A 102 -2.58 10.25 11.50
N ILE A 103 -2.67 9.16 10.71
CA ILE A 103 -3.39 9.11 9.44
C ILE A 103 -4.87 9.48 9.58
N PHE A 104 -5.49 9.18 10.73
CA PHE A 104 -6.90 9.44 10.97
C PHE A 104 -7.23 10.94 10.93
N ARG A 105 -6.28 11.84 11.22
CA ARG A 105 -6.52 13.29 11.12
C ARG A 105 -6.91 13.71 9.70
N TYR A 106 -6.30 13.06 8.70
CA TYR A 106 -6.54 13.36 7.29
C TYR A 106 -7.88 12.78 6.80
N MET A 107 -8.35 11.70 7.43
CA MET A 107 -9.63 11.05 7.07
C MET A 107 -10.85 11.86 7.49
N THR A 108 -10.73 12.77 8.47
CA THR A 108 -11.85 13.60 8.96
C THR A 108 -12.52 14.48 7.89
N THR A 109 -11.84 14.73 6.78
CA THR A 109 -12.35 15.53 5.66
C THR A 109 -13.00 14.68 4.55
N PHE A 110 -12.93 13.36 4.66
CA PHE A 110 -13.47 12.42 3.68
C PHE A 110 -14.91 12.01 4.06
N PRO A 111 -15.74 11.62 3.08
CA PRO A 111 -17.03 11.01 3.35
C PRO A 111 -16.88 9.68 4.09
N ASP A 112 -17.95 9.13 4.65
CA ASP A 112 -17.92 7.84 5.38
C ASP A 112 -17.36 6.67 4.55
N ARG A 113 -17.50 6.73 3.22
CA ARG A 113 -16.97 5.74 2.28
C ARG A 113 -16.13 6.42 1.22
N PHE A 114 -14.88 6.00 1.09
CA PHE A 114 -13.94 6.51 0.09
C PHE A 114 -12.98 5.43 -0.40
N SER A 115 -12.34 5.73 -1.53
CA SER A 115 -11.23 4.94 -2.07
C SER A 115 -9.97 5.22 -1.27
N ILE A 116 -9.35 4.17 -0.71
CA ILE A 116 -8.09 4.31 0.03
C ILE A 116 -6.94 4.80 -0.87
N ILE A 117 -6.97 4.46 -2.16
CA ILE A 117 -5.98 4.94 -3.13
C ILE A 117 -6.14 6.43 -3.36
N ASP A 118 -7.37 6.91 -3.59
CA ASP A 118 -7.60 8.34 -3.76
C ASP A 118 -7.21 9.11 -2.49
N PHE A 119 -7.52 8.55 -1.31
CA PHE A 119 -7.05 9.09 -0.03
C PHE A 119 -5.52 9.26 0.02
N TYR A 120 -4.75 8.21 -0.29
CA TYR A 120 -3.28 8.33 -0.30
C TYR A 120 -2.78 9.40 -1.26
N LEU A 121 -3.41 9.53 -2.43
CA LEU A 121 -3.03 10.55 -3.41
C LEU A 121 -3.29 11.98 -2.92
N THR A 122 -4.24 12.20 -2.00
CA THR A 122 -4.50 13.53 -1.42
C THR A 122 -3.53 13.98 -0.34
N ILE A 123 -2.72 13.04 0.19
CA ILE A 123 -1.77 13.29 1.28
C ILE A 123 -0.31 13.05 0.89
N CYS A 124 -0.03 12.41 -0.25
CA CYS A 124 1.33 12.01 -0.61
C CYS A 124 2.26 13.18 -1.05
N ASP A 125 1.72 14.39 -1.14
CA ASP A 125 2.46 15.65 -1.28
C ASP A 125 2.78 16.33 0.06
N LYS A 126 2.07 15.95 1.15
CA LYS A 126 2.18 16.53 2.49
C LYS A 126 2.89 15.61 3.49
N GLU A 127 2.69 14.31 3.31
CA GLU A 127 3.10 13.27 4.24
C GLU A 127 3.81 12.13 3.50
N ILE A 128 4.67 11.42 4.21
CA ILE A 128 5.40 10.30 3.63
C ILE A 128 4.48 9.08 3.53
N VAL A 129 4.07 8.76 2.30
CA VAL A 129 3.47 7.48 1.92
C VAL A 129 4.50 6.70 1.12
N THR A 130 4.97 5.57 1.63
CA THR A 130 6.10 4.82 1.03
C THR A 130 5.73 3.39 0.67
N SER A 131 6.58 2.72 -0.12
CA SER A 131 6.42 1.30 -0.47
C SER A 131 7.33 0.38 0.35
N TYR A 132 6.81 -0.77 0.76
CA TYR A 132 7.61 -1.94 1.15
C TYR A 132 7.49 -3.01 0.06
N ILE A 133 8.62 -3.55 -0.40
CA ILE A 133 8.65 -4.51 -1.50
C ILE A 133 9.26 -5.82 -1.00
N PRO A 134 8.43 -6.81 -0.65
CA PRO A 134 8.92 -8.09 -0.16
C PRO A 134 9.60 -8.86 -1.30
N ASN A 135 10.69 -9.55 -0.97
CA ASN A 135 11.28 -10.52 -1.88
C ASN A 135 10.30 -11.67 -2.11
N ASN A 136 10.08 -12.04 -3.37
CA ASN A 136 9.26 -13.19 -3.76
C ASN A 136 7.83 -13.17 -3.19
N LEU A 137 7.20 -11.99 -3.12
CA LEU A 137 5.78 -11.90 -2.74
C LEU A 137 4.92 -12.68 -3.73
N ARG A 138 4.23 -13.69 -3.21
CA ARG A 138 3.18 -14.44 -3.91
C ARG A 138 1.86 -14.07 -3.27
N MET A 139 0.87 -13.75 -4.08
CA MET A 139 -0.47 -13.44 -3.57
C MET A 139 -1.56 -13.67 -4.61
N ILE A 140 -2.78 -13.83 -4.13
CA ILE A 140 -4.00 -13.88 -4.91
C ILE A 140 -5.08 -12.99 -4.28
N ASP A 141 -5.88 -12.38 -5.14
CA ASP A 141 -7.09 -11.63 -4.78
C ASP A 141 -8.30 -12.57 -4.96
N VAL A 142 -8.87 -12.99 -3.84
CA VAL A 142 -9.98 -13.95 -3.79
C VAL A 142 -11.36 -13.31 -3.96
N GLY A 143 -11.45 -11.99 -4.11
CA GLY A 143 -12.70 -11.28 -4.39
C GLY A 143 -13.16 -11.38 -5.84
N LYS A 144 -12.30 -11.86 -6.75
CA LYS A 144 -12.63 -12.02 -8.17
C LYS A 144 -13.46 -13.28 -8.43
N LYS A 145 -14.47 -13.20 -9.30
CA LYS A 145 -15.48 -14.25 -9.57
C LYS A 145 -14.94 -15.67 -9.91
N ASN A 146 -13.64 -15.83 -10.20
CA ASN A 146 -13.00 -17.11 -10.56
C ASN A 146 -11.92 -17.58 -9.56
N SER A 147 -11.87 -17.03 -8.34
CA SER A 147 -10.72 -17.16 -7.43
C SER A 147 -10.64 -18.46 -6.61
N LEU A 148 -11.72 -19.22 -6.46
CA LEU A 148 -11.76 -20.36 -5.53
C LEU A 148 -10.79 -21.48 -5.92
N SER A 149 -10.78 -21.89 -7.19
CA SER A 149 -9.85 -22.92 -7.69
C SER A 149 -8.40 -22.46 -7.66
N GLU A 150 -8.17 -21.18 -7.99
CA GLU A 150 -6.85 -20.55 -7.94
C GLU A 150 -6.33 -20.44 -6.50
N ALA A 151 -7.20 -20.14 -5.53
CA ALA A 151 -6.85 -20.06 -4.11
C ALA A 151 -6.43 -21.42 -3.55
N THR A 152 -7.15 -22.49 -3.88
CA THR A 152 -6.76 -23.86 -3.49
C THR A 152 -5.39 -24.24 -4.08
N GLN A 153 -5.16 -23.96 -5.36
CA GLN A 153 -3.86 -24.22 -5.99
C GLN A 153 -2.74 -23.38 -5.37
N PHE A 154 -3.03 -22.14 -4.98
CA PHE A 154 -2.07 -21.25 -4.35
C PHE A 154 -1.61 -21.79 -2.99
N LEU A 155 -2.55 -22.22 -2.14
CA LEU A 155 -2.23 -22.80 -0.83
C LEU A 155 -1.34 -24.04 -0.94
N ASN A 156 -1.61 -24.92 -1.90
CA ASN A 156 -0.78 -26.11 -2.16
C ASN A 156 0.65 -25.79 -2.64
N ARG A 157 0.92 -24.56 -3.12
CA ARG A 157 2.26 -24.11 -3.53
C ARG A 157 2.99 -23.33 -2.45
N LEU A 158 2.33 -23.06 -1.32
CA LEU A 158 2.91 -22.40 -0.14
C LEU A 158 3.35 -23.40 0.94
N SER A 159 2.75 -24.59 0.94
CA SER A 159 3.15 -25.74 1.78
C SER A 159 4.49 -26.33 1.35
#